data_AF-A0A931S0K7-F1
#
_entry.id   AF-A0A931S0K7-F1
#
_cell.length_a   1.000
_cell.length_b   1.000
_cell.length_c   1.000
_cell.angle_alpha   90.00
_cell.angle_beta   90.00
_cell.angle_gamma   90.00
#
_symmetry.space_group_name_H-M   'P 1'
#
loop_
_entity.id
_entity.type
_entity.pdbx_description
1 polymer ?
#
loop_
_entity_poly.entity_id
_entity_poly.type
_entity_poly.pdbx_seq_one_letter_code
_entity_poly.pdbx_strand_id
1 'polypeptide(L)'
;MSEQKTAPDSPELLSNWQQLLKQINEHAAPVPNAEDLKKSELFINRELSWLDFNDRVLNEAADATVPPLERLRFVAIVSSNLDEFFMIRVAEIARTVAADPGQRYPDGLKASEVYGQIRERVLAQKTRQAQVFSEIIETLRQNGIEIHAHFNGDTELDAGIKERLPLVKIFLRQAKDAFPALPAGRIHVFVRFAKEYAILSIEDKAGRLIELPGSRRFALAERWLCAKAAELFPGREVIEAFPFKIIREANMRVRPEDEETLEEQIIQGLEGRSRGKPVRLEVDAPQYSEGAFFLATTLRLDSAAMYRFDLPLDLMTLMRIYDSDERDLRYPAIEPKLPSPLENPQRMFALLRRHDILLHHPYDSFDAIVNLMDQAARDPQVKRIYHTIYRAGQQSPLMESLKEACRQGKKVTVYVEIKARFDELNNMRWMSELKKAGASVVPALGHFKVHSKVTQIIREENGGEVSYLHLGTGNYHPKTARQYTDLGLLTSDATLGSDISAFFETISR
;
A
#
# COMPACT_ATOMS: atom_id res chain seq x y z
N MET A 1 9.01 -32.70 36.22
CA MET A 1 9.34 -33.55 35.07
C MET A 1 8.92 -32.79 33.83
N SER A 2 9.88 -32.29 33.06
CA SER A 2 9.65 -31.58 31.80
C SER A 2 9.26 -32.60 30.73
N GLU A 3 7.99 -32.63 30.35
CA GLU A 3 7.62 -33.19 29.05
C GLU A 3 8.13 -32.22 27.98
N GLN A 4 9.35 -32.48 27.50
CA GLN A 4 9.84 -31.91 26.25
C GLN A 4 8.82 -32.25 25.17
N LYS A 5 8.50 -31.27 24.31
CA LYS A 5 7.79 -31.53 23.06
C LYS A 5 8.58 -32.60 22.32
N THR A 6 8.07 -33.82 22.32
CA THR A 6 8.58 -34.84 21.42
C THR A 6 8.25 -34.33 20.02
N ALA A 7 9.30 -34.02 19.26
CA ALA A 7 9.17 -34.01 17.81
C ALA A 7 8.48 -35.33 17.40
N PRO A 8 7.76 -35.40 16.27
CA PRO A 8 7.34 -36.68 15.74
C PRO A 8 8.60 -37.47 15.35
N ASP A 9 9.24 -38.09 16.34
CA ASP A 9 10.32 -39.06 16.22
C ASP A 9 9.73 -40.38 15.70
N SER A 10 8.92 -40.32 14.64
CA SER A 10 8.70 -41.50 13.83
C SER A 10 9.99 -41.67 13.02
N PRO A 11 10.72 -42.78 13.19
CA PRO A 11 11.93 -43.05 12.41
C PRO A 11 11.67 -43.00 10.90
N GLU A 12 10.42 -43.21 10.47
CA GLU A 12 9.96 -43.12 9.08
C GLU A 12 9.90 -41.69 8.52
N LEU A 13 9.48 -40.68 9.29
CA LEU A 13 9.49 -39.28 8.82
C LEU A 13 10.91 -38.73 8.68
N LEU A 14 11.79 -39.05 9.64
CA LEU A 14 13.21 -38.72 9.57
C LEU A 14 13.90 -39.44 8.41
N SER A 15 13.55 -40.71 8.12
CA SER A 15 14.10 -41.43 6.97
C SER A 15 13.61 -40.85 5.64
N ASN A 16 12.32 -40.49 5.53
CA ASN A 16 11.76 -39.85 4.34
C ASN A 16 12.36 -38.46 4.09
N TRP A 17 12.58 -37.67 5.14
CA TRP A 17 13.23 -36.35 5.02
C TRP A 17 14.70 -36.47 4.60
N GLN A 18 15.44 -37.40 5.20
CA GLN A 18 16.83 -37.67 4.79
C GLN A 18 16.90 -38.21 3.36
N GLN A 19 15.96 -39.05 2.95
CA GLN A 19 15.88 -39.59 1.60
C GLN A 19 15.53 -38.50 0.57
N LEU A 20 14.61 -37.59 0.91
CA LEU A 20 14.31 -36.41 0.10
C LEU A 20 15.53 -35.50 -0.03
N LEU A 21 16.20 -35.16 1.07
CA LEU A 21 17.42 -34.34 1.03
C LEU A 21 18.53 -35.02 0.21
N LYS A 22 18.67 -36.33 0.33
CA LYS A 22 19.62 -37.11 -0.48
C LYS A 22 19.25 -37.06 -1.96
N GLN A 23 17.99 -37.25 -2.32
CA GLN A 23 17.53 -37.15 -3.71
C GLN A 23 17.70 -35.75 -4.31
N ILE A 24 17.43 -34.70 -3.51
CA ILE A 24 17.68 -33.30 -3.88
C ILE A 24 19.17 -33.05 -4.12
N ASN A 25 20.02 -33.57 -3.24
CA ASN A 25 21.47 -33.35 -3.32
C ASN A 25 22.16 -34.21 -4.39
N GLU A 26 21.65 -35.42 -4.68
CA GLU A 26 22.17 -36.29 -5.75
C GLU A 26 21.93 -35.70 -7.16
N HIS A 27 20.94 -34.81 -7.30
CA HIS A 27 20.64 -34.08 -8.54
C HIS A 27 21.02 -32.60 -8.45
N ALA A 28 21.74 -32.18 -7.41
CA ALA A 28 22.14 -30.79 -7.27
C ALA A 28 23.10 -30.42 -8.41
N ALA A 29 22.69 -29.45 -9.23
CA ALA A 29 23.58 -28.84 -10.20
C ALA A 29 24.84 -28.32 -9.48
N PRO A 30 26.03 -28.39 -10.11
CA PRO A 30 27.23 -27.82 -9.51
C PRO A 30 26.96 -26.36 -9.12
N VAL A 31 27.34 -25.98 -7.90
CA VAL A 31 27.18 -24.61 -7.40
C VAL A 31 27.90 -23.69 -8.40
N PRO A 32 27.17 -22.76 -9.06
CA PRO A 32 27.77 -21.88 -10.05
C PRO A 32 28.89 -21.06 -9.41
N ASN A 33 29.98 -20.83 -10.15
CA ASN A 33 31.02 -19.91 -9.69
C ASN A 33 30.41 -18.49 -9.54
N ALA A 34 30.87 -17.72 -8.56
CA ALA A 34 30.42 -16.35 -8.32
C ALA A 34 30.58 -15.44 -9.55
N GLU A 35 31.55 -15.71 -10.43
CA GLU A 35 31.70 -15.01 -11.72
C GLU A 35 30.58 -15.36 -12.71
N ASP A 36 30.11 -16.60 -12.76
CA ASP A 36 28.99 -17.00 -13.62
C ASP A 36 27.69 -16.31 -13.20
N LEU A 37 27.50 -16.08 -11.89
CA LEU A 37 26.34 -15.37 -11.33
C LEU A 37 26.32 -13.86 -11.63
N LYS A 38 27.37 -13.29 -12.24
CA LYS A 38 27.40 -11.86 -12.63
C LYS A 38 26.95 -11.63 -14.07
N LYS A 39 26.70 -12.68 -14.85
CA LYS A 39 26.30 -12.55 -16.26
C LYS A 39 24.93 -11.90 -16.36
N SER A 40 24.86 -10.80 -17.10
CA SER A 40 23.62 -10.01 -17.24
C SER A 40 22.44 -10.80 -17.82
N GLU A 41 22.70 -11.79 -18.67
CA GLU A 41 21.67 -12.67 -19.24
C GLU A 41 20.90 -13.52 -18.22
N LEU A 42 21.43 -13.65 -16.99
CA LEU A 42 20.77 -14.37 -15.90
C LEU A 42 19.74 -13.53 -15.16
N PHE A 43 19.68 -12.23 -15.42
CA PHE A 43 18.83 -11.30 -14.69
C PHE A 43 17.75 -10.71 -15.59
N ILE A 44 16.59 -10.50 -14.99
CA ILE A 44 15.55 -9.65 -15.55
C ILE A 44 15.59 -8.30 -14.85
N ASN A 45 15.22 -7.24 -15.58
CA ASN A 45 15.12 -5.93 -14.96
C ASN A 45 14.05 -5.92 -13.88
N ARG A 46 14.41 -5.50 -12.66
CA ARG A 46 13.48 -5.41 -11.53
C ARG A 46 12.28 -4.50 -11.81
N GLU A 47 12.48 -3.43 -12.56
CA GLU A 47 11.47 -2.39 -12.78
C GLU A 47 10.52 -2.80 -13.91
N LEU A 48 11.03 -3.47 -14.95
CA LEU A 48 10.20 -4.07 -15.98
C LEU A 48 9.42 -5.28 -15.45
N SER A 49 10.05 -6.12 -14.62
CA SER A 49 9.37 -7.23 -13.94
C SER A 49 8.24 -6.75 -13.03
N TRP A 50 8.38 -5.57 -12.40
CA TRP A 50 7.29 -4.97 -11.63
C TRP A 50 6.10 -4.58 -12.51
N LEU A 51 6.34 -4.07 -13.73
CA LEU A 51 5.26 -3.77 -14.68
C LEU A 51 4.54 -5.05 -15.13
N ASP A 52 5.27 -6.15 -15.30
CA ASP A 52 4.70 -7.47 -15.63
C ASP A 52 3.84 -8.00 -14.46
N PHE A 53 4.26 -7.79 -13.21
CA PHE A 53 3.42 -8.03 -12.04
C PHE A 53 2.14 -7.20 -12.07
N ASN A 54 2.23 -5.89 -12.38
CA ASN A 54 1.04 -5.05 -12.44
C ASN A 54 0.09 -5.44 -13.59
N ASP A 55 0.64 -5.98 -14.69
CA ASP A 55 -0.15 -6.54 -15.79
C ASP A 55 -0.84 -7.85 -15.38
N ARG A 56 -0.21 -8.65 -14.50
CA ARG A 56 -0.87 -9.79 -13.87
C ARG A 56 -2.06 -9.37 -13.01
N VAL A 57 -1.99 -8.25 -12.30
CA VAL A 57 -3.15 -7.69 -11.59
C VAL A 57 -4.24 -7.25 -12.57
N LEU A 58 -3.86 -6.69 -13.74
CA LEU A 58 -4.82 -6.35 -14.79
C LEU A 58 -5.51 -7.59 -15.39
N ASN A 59 -4.85 -8.75 -15.40
CA ASN A 59 -5.48 -10.00 -15.83
C ASN A 59 -6.68 -10.38 -14.96
N GLU A 60 -6.61 -10.16 -13.64
CA GLU A 60 -7.74 -10.41 -12.73
C GLU A 60 -8.94 -9.48 -13.02
N ALA A 61 -8.68 -8.26 -13.49
CA ALA A 61 -9.75 -7.36 -13.95
C ALA A 61 -10.33 -7.78 -15.32
N ALA A 62 -9.52 -8.39 -16.17
CA ALA A 62 -9.90 -8.83 -17.51
C ALA A 62 -10.63 -10.18 -17.51
N ASP A 63 -10.47 -10.98 -16.46
CA ASP A 63 -11.09 -12.30 -16.34
C ASP A 63 -12.61 -12.19 -16.11
N ALA A 64 -13.39 -12.71 -17.06
CA ALA A 64 -14.84 -12.69 -17.00
C ALA A 64 -15.44 -13.62 -15.91
N THR A 65 -14.64 -14.53 -15.35
CA THR A 65 -15.05 -15.39 -14.22
C THR A 65 -14.98 -14.66 -12.87
N VAL A 66 -14.30 -13.51 -12.82
CA VAL A 66 -14.19 -12.66 -11.63
C VAL A 66 -15.46 -11.80 -11.49
N PRO A 67 -16.05 -11.68 -10.29
CA PRO A 67 -17.26 -10.88 -10.08
C PRO A 67 -17.10 -9.42 -10.52
N PRO A 68 -18.16 -8.75 -11.02
CA PRO A 68 -18.03 -7.42 -11.64
C PRO A 68 -17.40 -6.35 -10.75
N LEU A 69 -17.75 -6.30 -9.46
CA LEU A 69 -17.13 -5.33 -8.55
C LEU A 69 -15.70 -5.71 -8.17
N GLU A 70 -15.33 -6.99 -8.18
CA GLU A 70 -13.94 -7.42 -8.00
C GLU A 70 -13.09 -7.02 -9.20
N ARG A 71 -13.62 -7.15 -10.43
CA ARG A 71 -12.95 -6.64 -11.63
C ARG A 71 -12.74 -5.12 -11.56
N LEU A 72 -13.75 -4.36 -11.12
CA LEU A 72 -13.63 -2.92 -10.85
C LEU A 72 -12.55 -2.61 -9.81
N ARG A 73 -12.47 -3.43 -8.76
CA ARG A 73 -11.44 -3.31 -7.73
C ARG A 73 -10.05 -3.56 -8.28
N PHE A 74 -9.83 -4.63 -9.04
CA PHE A 74 -8.54 -4.93 -9.64
C PHE A 74 -8.09 -3.86 -10.62
N VAL A 75 -8.96 -3.35 -11.49
CA VAL A 75 -8.60 -2.28 -12.44
C VAL A 75 -8.25 -0.98 -11.71
N ALA A 76 -8.89 -0.69 -10.56
CA ALA A 76 -8.52 0.43 -9.70
C ALA A 76 -7.15 0.21 -9.02
N ILE A 77 -6.89 -1.00 -8.51
CA ILE A 77 -5.59 -1.37 -7.90
C ILE A 77 -4.45 -1.19 -8.91
N VAL A 78 -4.62 -1.60 -10.17
CA VAL A 78 -3.62 -1.39 -11.24
C VAL A 78 -3.22 0.07 -11.36
N SER A 79 -4.18 1.00 -11.27
CA SER A 79 -3.92 2.44 -11.29
C SER A 79 -3.18 2.93 -10.03
N SER A 80 -3.58 2.46 -8.85
CA SER A 80 -2.93 2.83 -7.58
C SER A 80 -1.48 2.34 -7.51
N ASN A 81 -1.25 1.08 -7.88
CA ASN A 81 0.07 0.49 -7.94
C ASN A 81 0.98 1.29 -8.86
N LEU A 82 0.47 1.67 -10.03
CA LEU A 82 1.24 2.43 -11.01
C LEU A 82 1.57 3.82 -10.50
N ASP A 83 0.65 4.50 -9.81
CA ASP A 83 0.95 5.77 -9.15
C ASP A 83 2.13 5.63 -8.18
N GLU A 84 2.11 4.63 -7.28
CA GLU A 84 3.23 4.37 -6.36
C GLU A 84 4.53 4.07 -7.10
N PHE A 85 4.47 3.27 -8.17
CA PHE A 85 5.62 2.98 -9.02
C PHE A 85 6.24 4.25 -9.59
N PHE A 86 5.43 5.20 -10.05
CA PHE A 86 5.94 6.50 -10.50
C PHE A 86 6.51 7.35 -9.37
N MET A 87 5.81 7.42 -8.24
CA MET A 87 6.23 8.21 -7.08
C MET A 87 7.58 7.77 -6.50
N ILE A 88 7.92 6.49 -6.62
CA ILE A 88 9.11 5.89 -6.01
C ILE A 88 10.14 5.48 -7.06
N ARG A 89 9.81 4.47 -7.88
CA ARG A 89 10.77 3.77 -8.75
C ARG A 89 11.10 4.61 -9.98
N VAL A 90 10.10 5.12 -10.70
CA VAL A 90 10.36 5.98 -11.87
C VAL A 90 11.04 7.29 -11.47
N ALA A 91 10.67 7.86 -10.30
CA ALA A 91 11.35 9.03 -9.75
C ALA A 91 12.85 8.77 -9.54
N GLU A 92 13.22 7.60 -9.01
CA GLU A 92 14.61 7.19 -8.83
C GLU A 92 15.33 7.01 -10.16
N ILE A 93 14.73 6.28 -11.10
CA ILE A 93 15.30 6.05 -12.44
C ILE A 93 15.48 7.37 -13.18
N ALA A 94 14.52 8.29 -13.12
CA ALA A 94 14.62 9.60 -13.76
C ALA A 94 15.79 10.43 -13.21
N ARG A 95 16.07 10.33 -11.90
CA ARG A 95 17.27 10.95 -11.30
C ARG A 95 18.55 10.27 -11.77
N THR A 96 18.56 8.94 -11.84
CA THR A 96 19.70 8.18 -12.39
C THR A 96 19.98 8.58 -13.83
N VAL A 97 18.96 8.63 -14.70
CA VAL A 97 19.10 9.06 -16.10
C VAL A 97 19.64 10.49 -16.21
N ALA A 98 19.18 11.39 -15.35
CA ALA A 98 19.66 12.78 -15.35
C ALA A 98 21.12 12.91 -14.89
N ALA A 99 21.61 11.99 -14.04
CA ALA A 99 22.98 11.99 -13.53
C ALA A 99 23.94 11.21 -14.46
N ASP A 100 23.57 9.99 -14.85
CA ASP A 100 24.30 9.12 -15.75
C ASP A 100 23.31 8.25 -16.57
N PRO A 101 22.97 8.65 -17.81
CA PRO A 101 22.10 7.88 -18.69
C PRO A 101 22.67 6.50 -19.07
N GLY A 102 23.99 6.32 -18.95
CA GLY A 102 24.73 5.12 -19.32
C GLY A 102 24.92 4.13 -18.18
N GLN A 103 24.53 4.48 -16.94
CA GLN A 103 24.59 3.59 -15.78
C GLN A 103 23.84 2.29 -16.09
N ARG A 104 24.51 1.15 -15.89
CA ARG A 104 23.93 -0.17 -16.16
C ARG A 104 23.36 -0.82 -14.91
N TYR A 105 22.25 -1.52 -15.09
CA TYR A 105 21.65 -2.41 -14.09
C TYR A 105 22.25 -3.83 -14.19
N PRO A 106 21.97 -4.73 -13.22
CA PRO A 106 22.53 -6.10 -13.23
C PRO A 106 22.23 -6.90 -14.51
N ASP A 107 21.07 -6.68 -15.11
CA ASP A 107 20.62 -7.23 -16.39
C ASP A 107 21.28 -6.60 -17.62
N GLY A 108 22.21 -5.65 -17.42
CA GLY A 108 23.01 -5.03 -18.45
C GLY A 108 22.33 -3.84 -19.15
N LEU A 109 21.04 -3.61 -18.93
CA LEU A 109 20.32 -2.45 -19.51
C LEU A 109 20.83 -1.13 -18.93
N LYS A 110 20.94 -0.10 -19.77
CA LYS A 110 21.25 1.26 -19.35
C LYS A 110 20.03 1.92 -18.70
N ALA A 111 20.27 2.89 -17.81
CA ALA A 111 19.22 3.67 -17.18
C ALA A 111 18.26 4.32 -18.18
N SER A 112 18.80 4.89 -19.26
CA SER A 112 18.04 5.47 -20.37
C SER A 112 17.18 4.44 -21.12
N GLU A 113 17.70 3.24 -21.34
CA GLU A 113 16.97 2.14 -22.00
C GLU A 113 15.82 1.65 -21.12
N VAL A 114 16.05 1.48 -19.81
CA VAL A 114 15.00 1.10 -18.85
C VAL A 114 13.91 2.17 -18.77
N TYR A 115 14.28 3.45 -18.71
CA TYR A 115 13.31 4.56 -18.67
C TYR A 115 12.43 4.60 -19.93
N GLY A 116 13.01 4.39 -21.11
CA GLY A 116 12.28 4.27 -22.37
C GLY A 116 11.31 3.07 -22.38
N GLN A 117 11.79 1.89 -22.00
CA GLN A 117 10.98 0.67 -21.95
C GLN A 117 9.84 0.76 -20.92
N ILE A 118 10.04 1.43 -19.79
CA ILE A 118 8.97 1.72 -18.82
C ILE A 118 7.86 2.50 -19.50
N ARG A 119 8.19 3.56 -20.24
CA ARG A 119 7.17 4.36 -20.94
C ARG A 119 6.38 3.51 -21.92
N GLU A 120 7.07 2.73 -22.76
CA GLU A 120 6.41 1.85 -23.75
C GLU A 120 5.46 0.85 -23.10
N ARG A 121 5.91 0.14 -22.06
CA ARG A 121 5.10 -0.84 -21.33
C ARG A 121 3.92 -0.19 -20.60
N VAL A 122 4.12 0.98 -20.00
CA VAL A 122 3.04 1.74 -19.35
C VAL A 122 1.97 2.18 -20.36
N LEU A 123 2.37 2.67 -21.54
CA LEU A 123 1.43 3.04 -22.60
C LEU A 123 0.61 1.83 -23.06
N ALA A 124 1.26 0.68 -23.26
CA ALA A 124 0.59 -0.57 -23.64
C ALA A 124 -0.38 -1.05 -22.54
N GLN A 125 0.08 -1.12 -21.29
CA GLN A 125 -0.72 -1.54 -20.13
C GLN A 125 -1.93 -0.63 -19.93
N LYS A 126 -1.78 0.69 -20.08
CA LYS A 126 -2.89 1.64 -19.94
C LYS A 126 -3.90 1.56 -21.08
N THR A 127 -3.45 1.30 -22.30
CA THR A 127 -4.34 1.05 -23.44
C THR A 127 -5.19 -0.19 -23.18
N ARG A 128 -4.57 -1.28 -22.72
CA ARG A 128 -5.27 -2.49 -22.30
C ARG A 128 -6.21 -2.24 -21.11
N GLN A 129 -5.77 -1.45 -20.13
CA GLN A 129 -6.59 -1.07 -18.97
C GLN A 129 -7.87 -0.33 -19.40
N ALA A 130 -7.79 0.57 -20.38
CA ALA A 130 -8.95 1.26 -20.93
C ALA A 130 -9.98 0.31 -21.55
N GLN A 131 -9.52 -0.68 -22.34
CA GLN A 131 -10.38 -1.70 -22.93
C GLN A 131 -11.10 -2.53 -21.87
N VAL A 132 -10.33 -3.07 -20.92
CA VAL A 132 -10.87 -3.87 -19.79
C VAL A 132 -11.84 -3.03 -18.96
N PHE A 133 -11.53 -1.75 -18.71
CA PHE A 133 -12.41 -0.85 -17.97
C PHE A 133 -13.74 -0.63 -18.70
N SER A 134 -13.73 -0.45 -20.02
CA SER A 134 -14.96 -0.31 -20.82
C SER A 134 -15.87 -1.53 -20.68
N GLU A 135 -15.31 -2.74 -20.73
CA GLU A 135 -16.05 -4.00 -20.52
C GLU A 135 -16.62 -4.10 -19.10
N ILE A 136 -15.86 -3.67 -18.09
CA ILE A 136 -16.33 -3.65 -16.69
C ILE A 136 -17.51 -2.69 -16.55
N ILE A 137 -17.43 -1.48 -17.11
CA ILE A 137 -18.50 -0.48 -17.04
C ILE A 137 -19.78 -1.02 -17.69
N GLU A 138 -19.67 -1.67 -18.84
CA GLU A 138 -20.81 -2.30 -19.51
C GLU A 138 -21.41 -3.45 -18.66
N THR A 139 -20.57 -4.28 -18.05
CA THR A 139 -21.01 -5.35 -17.14
C THR A 139 -21.73 -4.78 -15.90
N LEU A 140 -21.20 -3.70 -15.31
CA LEU A 140 -21.82 -3.02 -14.17
C LEU A 140 -23.17 -2.42 -14.54
N ARG A 141 -23.28 -1.82 -15.73
CA ARG A 141 -24.53 -1.27 -16.26
C ARG A 141 -25.61 -2.35 -16.41
N GLN A 142 -25.25 -3.53 -16.90
CA GLN A 142 -26.16 -4.69 -16.99
C GLN A 142 -26.65 -5.17 -15.62
N ASN A 143 -25.88 -4.91 -14.55
CA ASN A 143 -26.23 -5.19 -13.16
C ASN A 143 -26.87 -3.97 -12.43
N GLY A 144 -27.28 -2.95 -13.19
CA GLY A 144 -27.99 -1.78 -12.68
C GLY A 144 -27.09 -0.73 -12.00
N ILE A 145 -25.77 -0.78 -12.19
CA ILE A 145 -24.83 0.24 -11.70
C ILE A 145 -24.44 1.15 -12.87
N GLU A 146 -24.84 2.42 -12.79
CA GLU A 146 -24.58 3.42 -13.83
C GLU A 146 -23.49 4.39 -13.39
N ILE A 147 -22.46 4.56 -14.23
CA ILE A 147 -21.38 5.52 -13.98
C ILE A 147 -21.34 6.50 -15.15
N HIS A 148 -21.88 7.70 -14.94
CA HIS A 148 -21.91 8.77 -15.92
C HIS A 148 -20.55 9.47 -16.01
N ALA A 149 -19.93 9.35 -17.18
CA ALA A 149 -18.65 9.97 -17.50
C ALA A 149 -18.73 10.88 -18.75
N HIS A 150 -19.89 10.94 -19.42
CA HIS A 150 -20.15 11.77 -20.59
C HIS A 150 -21.45 12.53 -20.36
N PHE A 151 -21.46 13.83 -20.67
CA PHE A 151 -22.57 14.73 -20.33
C PHE A 151 -22.96 15.55 -21.55
N ASN A 152 -24.19 15.36 -22.02
CA ASN A 152 -24.71 15.96 -23.26
C ASN A 152 -25.94 16.86 -23.02
N GLY A 153 -26.07 17.46 -21.83
CA GLY A 153 -27.14 18.41 -21.50
C GLY A 153 -28.44 17.79 -20.98
N ASP A 154 -28.36 16.65 -20.30
CA ASP A 154 -29.47 16.12 -19.50
C ASP A 154 -29.71 17.03 -18.28
N THR A 155 -30.81 17.76 -18.30
CA THR A 155 -31.14 18.77 -17.28
C THR A 155 -31.41 18.20 -15.90
N GLU A 156 -31.95 16.98 -15.81
CA GLU A 156 -32.24 16.34 -14.52
C GLU A 156 -30.94 15.82 -13.89
N LEU A 157 -30.11 15.16 -14.70
CA LEU A 157 -28.77 14.72 -14.30
C LEU A 157 -27.91 15.91 -13.84
N ASP A 158 -27.91 17.00 -14.61
CA ASP A 158 -27.17 18.22 -14.28
C ASP A 158 -27.60 18.83 -12.95
N ALA A 159 -28.91 18.89 -12.67
CA ALA A 159 -29.44 19.39 -11.41
C ALA A 159 -29.00 18.52 -10.23
N GLY A 160 -29.09 17.19 -10.37
CA GLY A 160 -28.68 16.24 -9.34
C GLY A 160 -27.18 16.29 -9.02
N ILE A 161 -26.35 16.48 -10.04
CA ILE A 161 -24.89 16.68 -9.90
C ILE A 161 -24.60 18.01 -9.21
N LYS A 162 -25.23 19.11 -9.66
CA LYS A 162 -24.98 20.46 -9.14
C LYS A 162 -25.32 20.57 -7.65
N GLU A 163 -26.38 19.92 -7.20
CA GLU A 163 -26.79 19.87 -5.79
C GLU A 163 -25.75 19.17 -4.88
N ARG A 164 -25.00 18.20 -5.43
CA ARG A 164 -24.08 17.32 -4.69
C ARG A 164 -22.61 17.56 -5.01
N LEU A 165 -22.31 18.60 -5.80
CA LEU A 165 -20.96 18.91 -6.24
C LEU A 165 -20.07 19.21 -5.02
N PRO A 166 -18.88 18.59 -4.90
CA PRO A 166 -17.97 18.88 -3.80
C PRO A 166 -17.43 20.31 -3.88
N LEU A 167 -16.72 20.75 -2.84
CA LEU A 167 -16.02 22.03 -2.88
C LEU A 167 -14.99 22.04 -4.04
N VAL A 168 -15.20 22.95 -4.99
CA VAL A 168 -14.31 23.20 -6.12
C VAL A 168 -13.61 24.54 -5.94
N LYS A 169 -12.29 24.52 -5.82
CA LYS A 169 -11.47 25.74 -5.78
C LYS A 169 -11.08 26.15 -7.19
N ILE A 170 -11.36 27.41 -7.55
CA ILE A 170 -11.07 27.95 -8.88
C ILE A 170 -9.85 28.87 -8.83
N PHE A 171 -8.89 28.63 -9.73
CA PHE A 171 -7.72 29.46 -9.95
C PHE A 171 -7.77 30.06 -11.36
N LEU A 172 -8.24 31.30 -11.48
CA LEU A 172 -8.18 32.05 -12.74
C LEU A 172 -6.86 32.83 -12.84
N ARG A 173 -6.15 32.69 -13.96
CA ARG A 173 -4.78 33.21 -14.16
C ARG A 173 -4.58 33.66 -15.61
N GLN A 174 -3.70 34.63 -15.81
CA GLN A 174 -3.10 34.93 -17.11
C GLN A 174 -1.99 33.91 -17.41
N ALA A 175 -1.70 33.65 -18.70
CA ALA A 175 -0.67 32.67 -19.08
C ALA A 175 0.73 32.97 -18.51
N LYS A 176 1.03 34.24 -18.22
CA LYS A 176 2.30 34.71 -17.63
C LYS A 176 2.36 34.63 -16.11
N ASP A 177 1.21 34.42 -15.45
CA ASP A 177 1.17 34.38 -13.99
C ASP A 177 1.83 33.11 -13.47
N ALA A 178 2.35 33.18 -12.23
CA ALA A 178 2.91 32.02 -11.57
C ALA A 178 1.86 30.90 -11.46
N PHE A 179 2.28 29.68 -11.80
CA PHE A 179 1.43 28.49 -11.73
C PHE A 179 0.99 28.24 -10.28
N PRO A 180 -0.31 27.97 -10.03
CA PRO A 180 -0.77 27.72 -8.67
C PRO A 180 -0.15 26.45 -8.09
N ALA A 181 0.14 26.47 -6.79
CA ALA A 181 0.58 25.28 -6.08
C ALA A 181 -0.59 24.29 -5.98
N LEU A 182 -0.53 23.21 -6.76
CA LEU A 182 -1.53 22.15 -6.77
C LEU A 182 -1.05 20.94 -5.97
N PRO A 183 -1.86 20.42 -5.03
CA PRO A 183 -1.52 19.24 -4.24
C PRO A 183 -1.42 17.99 -5.12
N ALA A 184 -0.52 17.08 -4.77
CA ALA A 184 -0.39 15.78 -5.45
C ALA A 184 -1.65 14.92 -5.30
N GLY A 185 -1.93 14.08 -6.30
CA GLY A 185 -2.92 13.00 -6.19
C GLY A 185 -4.39 13.45 -6.19
N ARG A 186 -4.66 14.75 -6.41
CA ARG A 186 -6.00 15.28 -6.71
C ARG A 186 -6.23 15.34 -8.21
N ILE A 187 -7.51 15.33 -8.58
CA ILE A 187 -7.95 15.60 -9.94
C ILE A 187 -8.25 17.09 -10.07
N HIS A 188 -7.80 17.64 -11.19
CA HIS A 188 -8.02 19.03 -11.57
C HIS A 188 -8.64 19.08 -12.95
N VAL A 189 -9.36 20.15 -13.26
CA VAL A 189 -9.80 20.47 -14.62
C VAL A 189 -9.07 21.72 -15.08
N PHE A 190 -8.39 21.62 -16.23
CA PHE A 190 -7.80 22.75 -16.92
C PHE A 190 -8.81 23.33 -17.90
N VAL A 191 -8.97 24.64 -17.92
CA VAL A 191 -9.81 25.36 -18.88
C VAL A 191 -9.00 26.48 -19.49
N ARG A 192 -8.87 26.52 -20.81
CA ARG A 192 -8.11 27.56 -21.52
C ARG A 192 -9.02 28.55 -22.22
N PHE A 193 -8.60 29.81 -22.19
CA PHE A 193 -9.15 30.91 -22.95
C PHE A 193 -8.04 31.54 -23.82
N ALA A 194 -8.35 32.62 -24.55
CA ALA A 194 -7.40 33.25 -25.48
C ALA A 194 -6.09 33.74 -24.82
N LYS A 195 -6.15 34.32 -23.60
CA LYS A 195 -4.99 34.88 -22.88
C LYS A 195 -4.88 34.40 -21.42
N GLU A 196 -5.91 33.67 -20.98
CA GLU A 196 -6.11 33.25 -19.60
C GLU A 196 -6.29 31.73 -19.55
N TYR A 197 -6.13 31.17 -18.37
CA TYR A 197 -6.55 29.83 -18.05
C TYR A 197 -7.21 29.79 -16.66
N ALA A 198 -8.06 28.81 -16.45
CA ALA A 198 -8.58 28.45 -15.14
C ALA A 198 -8.18 27.02 -14.77
N ILE A 199 -7.96 26.80 -13.48
CA ILE A 199 -7.82 25.45 -12.90
C ILE A 199 -8.92 25.27 -11.86
N LEU A 200 -9.74 24.24 -12.03
CA LEU A 200 -10.76 23.84 -11.08
C LEU A 200 -10.22 22.64 -10.31
N SER A 201 -9.99 22.81 -9.01
CA SER A 201 -9.45 21.79 -8.12
C SER A 201 -10.56 21.22 -7.27
N ILE A 202 -10.81 19.92 -7.39
CA ILE A 202 -11.76 19.21 -6.53
C ILE A 202 -11.06 18.95 -5.20
N GLU A 203 -11.48 19.65 -4.13
CA GLU A 203 -10.76 19.64 -2.86
C GLU A 203 -10.98 18.36 -2.06
N ASP A 204 -12.17 17.77 -2.17
CA ASP A 204 -12.52 16.47 -1.59
C ASP A 204 -12.33 15.34 -2.61
N LYS A 205 -11.31 14.50 -2.39
CA LYS A 205 -11.02 13.34 -3.25
C LYS A 205 -12.18 12.34 -3.28
N ALA A 206 -12.90 12.16 -2.17
CA ALA A 206 -14.03 11.25 -2.11
C ALA A 206 -15.20 11.80 -2.91
N GLY A 207 -15.57 13.07 -2.68
CA GLY A 207 -16.67 13.78 -3.36
C GLY A 207 -16.52 13.93 -4.88
N ARG A 208 -15.37 13.57 -5.46
CA ARG A 208 -15.21 13.45 -6.91
C ARG A 208 -16.21 12.47 -7.55
N LEU A 209 -16.49 11.35 -6.88
CA LEU A 209 -17.54 10.43 -7.32
C LEU A 209 -18.85 10.84 -6.66
N ILE A 210 -19.73 11.42 -7.46
CA ILE A 210 -21.02 11.92 -7.01
C ILE A 210 -22.02 10.79 -7.09
N GLU A 211 -22.68 10.47 -5.97
CA GLU A 211 -23.79 9.54 -5.93
C GLU A 211 -25.09 10.32 -6.21
N LEU A 212 -25.88 9.85 -7.17
CA LEU A 212 -27.07 10.53 -7.68
C LEU A 212 -28.35 9.95 -7.07
N PRO A 213 -29.47 10.69 -7.14
CA PRO A 213 -30.78 10.12 -6.87
C PRO A 213 -31.12 8.95 -7.80
N GLY A 214 -31.83 7.96 -7.27
CA GLY A 214 -32.00 6.67 -7.92
C GLY A 214 -30.83 5.77 -7.55
N SER A 215 -31.12 4.63 -6.92
CA SER A 215 -30.12 3.68 -6.44
C SER A 215 -29.06 3.37 -7.51
N ARG A 216 -27.79 3.24 -7.10
CA ARG A 216 -26.66 2.78 -7.93
C ARG A 216 -26.30 3.66 -9.13
N ARG A 217 -26.60 4.96 -9.08
CA ARG A 217 -26.22 5.93 -10.12
C ARG A 217 -25.12 6.85 -9.63
N PHE A 218 -24.06 6.99 -10.42
CA PHE A 218 -22.87 7.77 -10.09
C PHE A 218 -22.46 8.69 -11.22
N ALA A 219 -21.80 9.81 -10.92
CA ALA A 219 -21.23 10.73 -11.89
C ALA A 219 -19.80 11.15 -11.51
N LEU A 220 -18.95 11.34 -12.52
CA LEU A 220 -17.60 11.85 -12.35
C LEU A 220 -17.59 13.38 -12.41
N ALA A 221 -17.31 14.02 -11.26
CA ALA A 221 -17.37 15.47 -11.10
C ALA A 221 -16.45 16.21 -12.07
N GLU A 222 -15.23 15.73 -12.31
CA GLU A 222 -14.27 16.40 -13.19
C GLU A 222 -14.73 16.43 -14.65
N ARG A 223 -15.37 15.36 -15.12
CA ARG A 223 -15.85 15.29 -16.51
C ARG A 223 -17.09 16.14 -16.69
N TRP A 224 -17.95 16.22 -15.66
CA TRP A 224 -19.08 17.15 -15.65
C TRP A 224 -18.61 18.61 -15.66
N LEU A 225 -17.62 18.97 -14.82
CA LEU A 225 -17.02 20.30 -14.80
C LEU A 225 -16.41 20.68 -16.16
N CYS A 226 -15.80 19.74 -16.87
CA CYS A 226 -15.31 19.97 -18.24
C CYS A 226 -16.46 20.28 -19.19
N ALA A 227 -17.53 19.48 -19.17
CA ALA A 227 -18.71 19.71 -20.00
C ALA A 227 -19.40 21.06 -19.70
N LYS A 228 -19.34 21.51 -18.45
CA LYS A 228 -19.90 22.79 -17.99
C LYS A 228 -18.95 23.97 -18.05
N ALA A 229 -17.74 23.81 -18.57
CA ALA A 229 -16.73 24.88 -18.57
C ALA A 229 -17.24 26.18 -19.21
N ALA A 230 -17.97 26.10 -20.33
CA ALA A 230 -18.54 27.27 -21.00
C ALA A 230 -19.60 27.99 -20.15
N GLU A 231 -20.42 27.24 -19.40
CA GLU A 231 -21.43 27.79 -18.49
C GLU A 231 -20.80 28.39 -17.22
N LEU A 232 -19.71 27.80 -16.72
CA LEU A 232 -19.00 28.25 -15.52
C LEU A 232 -18.21 29.54 -15.72
N PHE A 233 -17.84 29.86 -16.96
CA PHE A 233 -17.06 31.07 -17.29
C PHE A 233 -17.80 31.94 -18.32
N PRO A 234 -18.94 32.54 -17.96
CA PRO A 234 -19.70 33.37 -18.87
C PRO A 234 -18.85 34.55 -19.36
N GLY A 235 -18.97 34.87 -20.65
CA GLY A 235 -18.22 35.95 -21.31
C GLY A 235 -16.78 35.58 -21.69
N ARG A 236 -16.36 34.31 -21.54
CA ARG A 236 -15.09 33.80 -22.06
C ARG A 236 -15.33 32.69 -23.07
N GLU A 237 -14.63 32.76 -24.20
CA GLU A 237 -14.58 31.66 -25.16
C GLU A 237 -13.66 30.56 -24.60
N VAL A 238 -14.24 29.42 -24.24
CA VAL A 238 -13.50 28.23 -23.81
C VAL A 238 -12.92 27.55 -25.06
N ILE A 239 -11.59 27.51 -25.15
CA ILE A 239 -10.87 26.90 -26.28
C ILE A 239 -10.65 25.41 -26.03
N GLU A 240 -10.36 25.03 -24.79
CA GLU A 240 -10.20 23.64 -24.38
C GLU A 240 -10.56 23.50 -22.90
N ALA A 241 -11.10 22.34 -22.53
CA ALA A 241 -11.31 21.95 -21.15
C ALA A 241 -11.03 20.45 -21.01
N PHE A 242 -10.20 20.06 -20.04
CA PHE A 242 -9.89 18.66 -19.81
C PHE A 242 -9.46 18.36 -18.36
N PRO A 243 -9.72 17.14 -17.85
CA PRO A 243 -9.17 16.66 -16.59
C PRO A 243 -7.65 16.41 -16.68
N PHE A 244 -6.95 16.67 -15.58
CA PHE A 244 -5.55 16.27 -15.41
C PHE A 244 -5.23 15.90 -13.96
N LYS A 245 -4.16 15.10 -13.80
CA LYS A 245 -3.62 14.66 -12.51
C LYS A 245 -2.10 14.82 -12.51
N ILE A 246 -1.55 15.30 -11.40
CA ILE A 246 -0.11 15.39 -11.22
C ILE A 246 0.35 14.39 -10.16
N ILE A 247 1.32 13.56 -10.53
CA ILE A 247 2.03 12.66 -9.63
C ILE A 247 3.39 13.28 -9.30
N ARG A 248 3.76 13.26 -8.02
CA ARG A 248 5.00 13.83 -7.47
C ARG A 248 5.81 12.74 -6.82
N GLU A 249 7.14 12.86 -6.85
CA GLU A 249 7.99 11.94 -6.10
C GLU A 249 7.68 11.99 -4.60
N ALA A 250 7.73 10.85 -3.92
CA ALA A 250 7.40 10.76 -2.49
C ALA A 250 8.60 10.96 -1.55
N ASN A 251 9.70 11.54 -2.04
CA ASN A 251 10.97 11.58 -1.32
C ASN A 251 10.83 12.20 0.07
N MET A 252 11.08 11.38 1.08
CA MET A 252 11.40 11.79 2.44
C MET A 252 12.90 11.52 2.60
N ARG A 253 13.73 12.57 2.54
CA ARG A 253 15.14 12.47 2.91
C ARG A 253 15.21 12.73 4.40
N VAL A 254 15.22 11.67 5.21
CA VAL A 254 15.65 11.78 6.60
C VAL A 254 17.16 11.99 6.57
N ARG A 255 17.63 13.12 7.10
CA ARG A 255 19.05 13.44 7.20
C ARG A 255 19.47 13.20 8.65
N PRO A 256 20.23 12.13 8.93
CA PRO A 256 20.65 11.81 10.29
C PRO A 256 21.53 12.89 10.95
N GLU A 257 22.01 13.83 10.14
CA GLU A 257 22.96 14.89 10.47
C GLU A 257 22.33 16.28 10.67
N ASP A 258 21.01 16.41 10.51
CA ASP A 258 20.29 17.66 10.81
C ASP A 258 20.03 17.79 12.32
N GLU A 259 20.05 19.03 12.85
CA GLU A 259 19.74 19.33 14.27
C GLU A 259 18.26 19.06 14.64
N GLU A 260 17.40 18.92 13.63
CA GLU A 260 15.98 18.60 13.79
C GLU A 260 15.77 17.16 14.29
N THR A 261 14.81 16.98 15.19
CA THR A 261 14.43 15.65 15.64
C THR A 261 13.92 14.82 14.44
N LEU A 262 14.12 13.49 14.48
CA LEU A 262 13.58 12.57 13.47
C LEU A 262 12.08 12.79 13.22
N GLU A 263 11.37 13.21 14.26
CA GLU A 263 9.94 13.48 14.31
C GLU A 263 9.57 14.70 13.44
N GLU A 264 10.32 15.80 13.58
CA GLU A 264 10.17 17.02 12.78
C GLU A 264 10.50 16.77 11.31
N GLN A 265 11.59 16.04 11.03
CA GLN A 265 11.98 15.69 9.66
C GLN A 265 10.91 14.86 8.93
N ILE A 266 10.19 13.99 9.66
CA ILE A 266 9.09 13.19 9.10
C ILE A 266 7.88 14.06 8.80
N ILE A 267 7.49 14.95 9.72
CA ILE A 267 6.36 15.88 9.51
C ILE A 267 6.65 16.77 8.29
N GLN A 268 7.84 17.37 8.23
CA GLN A 268 8.27 18.17 7.07
C GLN A 268 8.31 17.33 5.79
N GLY A 269 8.81 16.09 5.85
CA GLY A 269 8.83 15.19 4.70
C GLY A 269 7.44 14.82 4.19
N LEU A 270 6.46 14.64 5.09
CA LEU A 270 5.07 14.36 4.74
C LEU A 270 4.39 15.56 4.08
N GLU A 271 4.59 16.77 4.59
CA GLU A 271 4.14 18.00 3.93
C GLU A 271 4.83 18.18 2.57
N GLY A 272 6.11 17.85 2.50
CA GLY A 272 6.94 17.84 1.29
C GLY A 272 6.43 16.89 0.21
N ARG A 273 5.80 15.75 0.54
CA ARG A 273 5.21 14.82 -0.44
C ARG A 273 4.16 15.49 -1.33
N SER A 274 3.38 16.41 -0.78
CA SER A 274 2.39 17.18 -1.55
C SER A 274 3.03 18.19 -2.52
N ARG A 275 4.30 18.54 -2.30
CA ARG A 275 5.11 19.54 -3.03
C ARG A 275 6.35 18.95 -3.74
N GLY A 276 6.49 17.63 -3.79
CA GLY A 276 7.62 16.96 -4.43
C GLY A 276 7.78 17.33 -5.91
N LYS A 277 8.94 17.05 -6.50
CA LYS A 277 9.13 17.30 -7.94
C LYS A 277 8.07 16.53 -8.74
N PRO A 278 7.36 17.15 -9.69
CA PRO A 278 6.48 16.44 -10.61
C PRO A 278 7.28 15.34 -11.33
N VAL A 279 6.71 14.13 -11.40
CA VAL A 279 7.32 12.99 -12.12
C VAL A 279 6.44 12.47 -13.24
N ARG A 280 5.13 12.76 -13.18
CA ARG A 280 4.16 12.35 -14.20
C ARG A 280 3.00 13.33 -14.27
N LEU A 281 2.59 13.64 -15.49
CA LEU A 281 1.37 14.37 -15.80
C LEU A 281 0.45 13.43 -16.60
N GLU A 282 -0.72 13.12 -16.05
CA GLU A 282 -1.79 12.45 -16.78
C GLU A 282 -2.81 13.49 -17.23
N VAL A 283 -3.21 13.45 -18.50
CA VAL A 283 -4.26 14.33 -19.05
C VAL A 283 -5.28 13.51 -19.84
N ASP A 284 -6.56 13.88 -19.70
CA ASP A 284 -7.68 13.35 -20.46
C ASP A 284 -8.07 14.38 -21.54
N ALA A 285 -7.17 14.56 -22.51
CA ALA A 285 -7.22 15.59 -23.55
C ALA A 285 -6.94 15.00 -24.94
N PRO A 286 -7.36 15.67 -26.04
CA PRO A 286 -7.02 15.26 -27.40
C PRO A 286 -5.51 15.10 -27.62
N GLN A 287 -5.15 14.33 -28.65
CA GLN A 287 -3.75 14.02 -28.99
C GLN A 287 -2.90 15.30 -29.15
N TYR A 288 -3.46 16.33 -29.79
CA TYR A 288 -2.88 17.66 -29.85
C TYR A 288 -3.66 18.60 -28.93
N SER A 289 -3.03 19.03 -27.84
CA SER A 289 -3.59 20.03 -26.91
C SER A 289 -2.48 20.98 -26.48
N GLU A 290 -2.63 22.25 -26.84
CA GLU A 290 -1.73 23.33 -26.42
C GLU A 290 -1.71 23.47 -24.89
N GLY A 291 -2.84 23.29 -24.22
CA GLY A 291 -2.94 23.33 -22.76
C GLY A 291 -2.17 22.22 -22.09
N ALA A 292 -2.22 21.00 -22.63
CA ALA A 292 -1.45 19.89 -22.09
C ALA A 292 0.06 20.16 -22.21
N PHE A 293 0.51 20.72 -23.34
CA PHE A 293 1.91 21.16 -23.50
C PHE A 293 2.28 22.31 -22.58
N PHE A 294 1.39 23.28 -22.39
CA PHE A 294 1.55 24.37 -21.43
C PHE A 294 1.72 23.82 -20.01
N LEU A 295 0.86 22.90 -19.57
CA LEU A 295 0.95 22.25 -18.27
C LEU A 295 2.28 21.50 -18.10
N ALA A 296 2.67 20.68 -19.08
CA ALA A 296 3.93 19.94 -19.03
C ALA A 296 5.15 20.88 -18.91
N THR A 297 5.18 21.94 -19.73
CA THR A 297 6.25 22.95 -19.73
C THR A 297 6.33 23.69 -18.41
N THR A 298 5.18 24.16 -17.90
CA THR A 298 5.11 24.89 -16.63
C THR A 298 5.48 24.02 -15.43
N LEU A 299 5.17 22.71 -15.48
CA LEU A 299 5.59 21.73 -14.48
C LEU A 299 7.03 21.23 -14.67
N ARG A 300 7.75 21.72 -15.69
CA ARG A 300 9.12 21.31 -16.05
C ARG A 300 9.25 19.81 -16.26
N LEU A 301 8.23 19.22 -16.90
CA LEU A 301 8.18 17.84 -17.30
C LEU A 301 8.61 17.71 -18.76
N ASP A 302 9.37 16.67 -19.07
CA ASP A 302 9.59 16.28 -20.46
C ASP A 302 8.31 15.71 -21.08
N SER A 303 8.28 15.61 -22.40
CA SER A 303 7.14 15.00 -23.11
C SER A 303 6.96 13.50 -22.78
N ALA A 304 8.03 12.84 -22.31
CA ALA A 304 8.03 11.43 -21.90
C ALA A 304 7.37 11.19 -20.53
N ALA A 305 7.22 12.23 -19.70
CA ALA A 305 6.52 12.22 -18.43
C ALA A 305 5.05 12.64 -18.56
N MET A 306 4.62 13.02 -19.76
CA MET A 306 3.22 13.29 -20.09
C MET A 306 2.55 12.04 -20.68
N TYR A 307 1.40 11.70 -20.12
CA TYR A 307 0.64 10.50 -20.44
C TYR A 307 -0.82 10.84 -20.74
N ARG A 308 -1.38 10.16 -21.74
CA ARG A 308 -2.74 10.35 -22.26
C ARG A 308 -3.35 8.99 -22.51
N PHE A 309 -4.57 8.78 -22.03
CA PHE A 309 -5.28 7.51 -22.19
C PHE A 309 -6.77 7.76 -22.29
N ASP A 310 -7.48 6.91 -23.03
CA ASP A 310 -8.95 6.91 -23.10
C ASP A 310 -9.54 6.19 -21.87
N LEU A 311 -9.29 6.78 -20.70
CA LEU A 311 -9.66 6.23 -19.40
C LEU A 311 -9.86 7.37 -18.41
N PRO A 312 -10.93 7.36 -17.58
CA PRO A 312 -11.04 8.32 -16.50
C PRO A 312 -9.80 8.30 -15.60
N LEU A 313 -9.31 9.49 -15.24
CA LEU A 313 -8.16 9.59 -14.37
C LEU A 313 -8.49 9.07 -12.96
N ASP A 314 -7.49 8.59 -12.21
CA ASP A 314 -7.65 8.14 -10.82
C ASP A 314 -8.81 7.17 -10.56
N LEU A 315 -8.73 5.94 -11.11
CA LEU A 315 -9.76 4.91 -10.91
C LEU A 315 -9.99 4.52 -9.44
N MET A 316 -9.08 4.86 -8.53
CA MET A 316 -9.22 4.56 -7.11
C MET A 316 -10.45 5.18 -6.47
N THR A 317 -10.96 6.31 -6.96
CA THR A 317 -12.23 6.86 -6.43
C THR A 317 -13.41 5.92 -6.68
N LEU A 318 -13.36 5.09 -7.73
CA LEU A 318 -14.42 4.12 -8.04
C LEU A 318 -14.49 2.95 -7.04
N MET A 319 -13.46 2.77 -6.19
CA MET A 319 -13.51 1.82 -5.08
C MET A 319 -14.67 2.08 -4.12
N ARG A 320 -15.18 3.32 -4.06
CA ARG A 320 -16.38 3.62 -3.28
C ARG A 320 -17.61 2.84 -3.74
N ILE A 321 -17.68 2.48 -5.02
CA ILE A 321 -18.73 1.61 -5.56
C ILE A 321 -18.52 0.18 -5.07
N TYR A 322 -17.27 -0.28 -5.00
CA TYR A 322 -16.92 -1.55 -4.36
C TYR A 322 -17.19 -1.55 -2.85
N ASP A 323 -17.21 -0.40 -2.16
CA ASP A 323 -17.44 -0.35 -0.70
C ASP A 323 -18.94 -0.23 -0.32
N SER A 324 -19.85 -0.20 -1.31
CA SER A 324 -21.32 -0.17 -1.12
C SER A 324 -21.87 -1.47 -0.51
N ASP A 325 -23.20 -1.66 -0.38
CA ASP A 325 -23.78 -2.92 0.14
C ASP A 325 -24.05 -3.98 -0.96
N GLU A 326 -23.34 -3.88 -2.08
CA GLU A 326 -23.52 -4.71 -3.29
C GLU A 326 -22.79 -6.05 -3.21
N ARG A 327 -23.22 -6.91 -2.28
CA ARG A 327 -22.54 -8.17 -1.96
C ARG A 327 -22.62 -9.22 -3.08
N ASP A 328 -23.70 -9.23 -3.85
CA ASP A 328 -23.94 -10.24 -4.91
C ASP A 328 -22.99 -10.08 -6.11
N LEU A 329 -22.31 -8.93 -6.22
CA LEU A 329 -21.36 -8.64 -7.31
C LEU A 329 -19.89 -8.79 -6.86
N ARG A 330 -19.65 -9.39 -5.69
CA ARG A 330 -18.33 -9.60 -5.08
C ARG A 330 -18.03 -11.07 -4.86
N TYR A 331 -16.80 -11.38 -4.49
CA TYR A 331 -16.51 -12.70 -3.95
C TYR A 331 -17.30 -12.93 -2.65
N PRO A 332 -17.69 -14.18 -2.36
CA PRO A 332 -18.18 -14.54 -1.03
C PRO A 332 -17.18 -14.09 0.03
N ALA A 333 -17.66 -13.42 1.07
CA ALA A 333 -16.80 -12.96 2.15
C ALA A 333 -16.12 -14.15 2.83
N ILE A 334 -14.78 -14.06 2.96
CA ILE A 334 -14.02 -14.99 3.79
C ILE A 334 -14.17 -14.52 5.24
N GLU A 335 -14.91 -15.29 6.03
CA GLU A 335 -15.05 -15.11 7.48
C GLU A 335 -13.87 -15.79 8.19
N PRO A 336 -12.93 -15.04 8.78
CA PRO A 336 -11.80 -15.64 9.50
C PRO A 336 -12.29 -16.43 10.71
N LYS A 337 -11.79 -17.65 10.90
CA LYS A 337 -12.20 -18.50 12.03
C LYS A 337 -11.08 -18.65 13.04
N LEU A 338 -11.43 -18.73 14.32
CA LEU A 338 -10.48 -19.23 15.31
C LEU A 338 -10.41 -20.75 15.18
N PRO A 339 -9.22 -21.35 15.01
CA PRO A 339 -9.07 -22.79 15.10
C PRO A 339 -9.62 -23.30 16.44
N SER A 340 -10.30 -24.46 16.44
CA SER A 340 -10.96 -25.01 17.64
C SER A 340 -10.07 -25.05 18.90
N PRO A 341 -8.76 -25.40 18.83
CA PRO A 341 -7.87 -25.33 19.99
C PRO A 341 -7.74 -23.93 20.63
N LEU A 342 -7.98 -22.87 19.85
CA LEU A 342 -7.84 -21.47 20.24
C LEU A 342 -9.15 -20.78 20.64
N GLU A 343 -10.29 -21.47 20.58
CA GLU A 343 -11.60 -20.94 20.94
C GLU A 343 -11.71 -20.59 22.44
N ASN A 344 -10.89 -21.22 23.28
CA ASN A 344 -10.78 -20.88 24.70
C ASN A 344 -9.44 -20.18 24.98
N PRO A 345 -9.41 -18.84 24.97
CA PRO A 345 -8.20 -18.06 25.24
C PRO A 345 -7.51 -18.42 26.54
N GLN A 346 -8.25 -18.84 27.58
CA GLN A 346 -7.66 -19.13 28.88
C GLN A 346 -6.68 -20.31 28.85
N ARG A 347 -6.80 -21.19 27.85
CA ARG A 347 -5.93 -22.37 27.69
C ARG A 347 -4.74 -22.14 26.76
N MET A 348 -4.57 -20.94 26.19
CA MET A 348 -3.56 -20.65 25.16
C MET A 348 -2.14 -21.06 25.60
N PHE A 349 -1.63 -20.57 26.74
CA PHE A 349 -0.30 -20.96 27.21
C PHE A 349 -0.14 -22.47 27.45
N ALA A 350 -1.17 -23.10 28.05
CA ALA A 350 -1.14 -24.53 28.29
C ALA A 350 -1.11 -25.35 26.99
N LEU A 351 -1.80 -24.86 25.96
CA LEU A 351 -1.80 -25.45 24.63
C LEU A 351 -0.44 -25.27 23.94
N LEU A 352 0.11 -24.05 23.97
CA LEU A 352 1.41 -23.73 23.35
C LEU A 352 2.57 -24.51 23.96
N ARG A 353 2.49 -24.92 25.23
CA ARG A 353 3.48 -25.83 25.83
C ARG A 353 3.51 -27.21 25.18
N ARG A 354 2.37 -27.67 24.66
CA ARG A 354 2.23 -29.02 24.09
C ARG A 354 2.41 -29.01 22.58
N HIS A 355 1.97 -27.95 21.91
CA HIS A 355 1.94 -27.88 20.44
C HIS A 355 2.41 -26.54 19.93
N ASP A 356 3.08 -26.57 18.79
CA ASP A 356 3.22 -25.39 17.95
C ASP A 356 1.97 -25.23 17.09
N ILE A 357 1.59 -23.99 16.84
CA ILE A 357 0.39 -23.65 16.08
C ILE A 357 0.78 -22.72 14.95
N LEU A 358 0.53 -23.16 13.72
CA LEU A 358 0.70 -22.34 12.53
C LEU A 358 -0.67 -21.76 12.13
N LEU A 359 -0.77 -20.44 12.11
CA LEU A 359 -1.92 -19.68 11.64
C LEU A 359 -1.69 -19.30 10.17
N HIS A 360 -2.75 -19.39 9.37
CA HIS A 360 -2.77 -18.95 7.99
C HIS A 360 -3.84 -17.88 7.78
N HIS A 361 -3.43 -16.62 7.81
CA HIS A 361 -4.29 -15.48 7.51
C HIS A 361 -4.55 -15.39 5.99
N PRO A 362 -5.72 -14.91 5.54
CA PRO A 362 -6.83 -14.37 6.34
C PRO A 362 -7.84 -15.42 6.83
N TYR A 363 -7.56 -16.72 6.62
CA TYR A 363 -8.50 -17.81 6.94
C TYR A 363 -8.61 -18.05 8.45
N ASP A 364 -7.47 -18.04 9.13
CA ASP A 364 -7.41 -18.06 10.59
C ASP A 364 -7.52 -16.63 11.14
N SER A 365 -8.36 -16.45 12.16
CA SER A 365 -8.60 -15.13 12.75
C SER A 365 -7.34 -14.59 13.43
N PHE A 366 -7.03 -13.33 13.11
CA PHE A 366 -5.99 -12.55 13.79
C PHE A 366 -6.29 -12.36 15.29
N ASP A 367 -7.54 -12.58 15.72
CA ASP A 367 -7.93 -12.55 17.13
C ASP A 367 -7.15 -13.56 17.97
N ALA A 368 -6.61 -14.63 17.39
CA ALA A 368 -5.72 -15.56 18.11
C ALA A 368 -4.53 -14.83 18.76
N ILE A 369 -3.93 -13.88 18.03
CA ILE A 369 -2.78 -13.09 18.47
C ILE A 369 -3.22 -12.02 19.46
N VAL A 370 -4.36 -11.38 19.21
CA VAL A 370 -4.95 -10.38 20.12
C VAL A 370 -5.29 -11.02 21.47
N ASN A 371 -5.95 -12.18 21.46
CA ASN A 371 -6.33 -12.93 22.66
C ASN A 371 -5.10 -13.37 23.47
N LEU A 372 -4.04 -13.84 22.80
CA LEU A 372 -2.78 -14.18 23.46
C LEU A 372 -2.18 -12.95 24.17
N MET A 373 -2.14 -11.81 23.49
CA MET A 373 -1.61 -10.57 24.06
C MET A 373 -2.46 -10.03 25.20
N ASP A 374 -3.78 -10.10 25.08
CA ASP A 374 -4.71 -9.72 26.13
C ASP A 374 -4.61 -10.61 27.37
N GLN A 375 -4.39 -11.91 27.18
CA GLN A 375 -4.12 -12.83 28.29
C GLN A 375 -2.76 -12.50 28.92
N ALA A 376 -1.73 -12.30 28.10
CA ALA A 376 -0.39 -11.96 28.56
C ALA A 376 -0.35 -10.66 29.35
N ALA A 377 -1.16 -9.67 28.98
CA ALA A 377 -1.26 -8.40 29.70
C ALA A 377 -1.83 -8.55 31.12
N ARG A 378 -2.74 -9.52 31.34
CA ARG A 378 -3.45 -9.71 32.63
C ARG A 378 -2.86 -10.80 33.50
N ASP A 379 -2.12 -11.75 32.94
CA ASP A 379 -1.53 -12.86 33.70
C ASP A 379 -0.43 -12.36 34.66
N PRO A 380 -0.54 -12.60 35.99
CA PRO A 380 0.46 -12.19 36.97
C PRO A 380 1.81 -12.93 36.85
N GLN A 381 1.82 -14.08 36.18
CA GLN A 381 3.03 -14.86 35.91
C GLN A 381 3.84 -14.29 34.75
N VAL A 382 3.23 -13.49 33.86
CA VAL A 382 3.98 -12.84 32.78
C VAL A 382 4.80 -11.68 33.34
N LYS A 383 6.11 -11.70 33.07
CA LYS A 383 7.06 -10.71 33.58
C LYS A 383 7.52 -9.72 32.53
N ARG A 384 7.75 -10.19 31.29
CA ARG A 384 8.32 -9.39 30.21
C ARG A 384 7.60 -9.64 28.90
N ILE A 385 7.46 -8.60 28.09
CA ILE A 385 6.94 -8.68 26.74
C ILE A 385 7.86 -7.90 25.80
N TYR A 386 8.29 -8.55 24.72
CA TYR A 386 8.97 -7.91 23.60
C TYR A 386 8.07 -7.89 22.38
N HIS A 387 8.07 -6.79 21.63
CA HIS A 387 7.23 -6.68 20.43
C HIS A 387 7.85 -5.76 19.36
N THR A 388 7.71 -6.11 18.09
CA THR A 388 8.11 -5.27 16.94
C THR A 388 6.90 -4.68 16.24
N ILE A 389 6.92 -3.38 15.97
CA ILE A 389 5.85 -2.62 15.33
C ILE A 389 6.36 -2.06 14.00
N TYR A 390 5.97 -2.69 12.89
CA TYR A 390 6.25 -2.17 11.55
C TYR A 390 5.12 -1.27 11.03
N ARG A 391 3.89 -1.78 11.04
CA ARG A 391 2.66 -1.02 10.77
C ARG A 391 1.55 -1.56 11.68
N ALA A 392 0.95 -0.70 12.49
CA ALA A 392 -0.14 -1.07 13.40
C ALA A 392 -1.50 -0.46 13.00
N GLY A 393 -1.51 0.54 12.10
CA GLY A 393 -2.70 1.31 11.76
C GLY A 393 -3.09 2.31 12.86
N GLN A 394 -4.15 3.08 12.63
CA GLN A 394 -4.62 4.12 13.57
C GLN A 394 -5.23 3.56 14.86
N GLN A 395 -5.84 2.38 14.79
CA GLN A 395 -6.48 1.69 15.91
C GLN A 395 -5.94 0.27 15.95
N SER A 396 -5.31 -0.12 17.05
CA SER A 396 -4.68 -1.43 17.19
C SER A 396 -4.97 -2.01 18.58
N PRO A 397 -5.78 -3.10 18.66
CA PRO A 397 -6.03 -3.80 19.92
C PRO A 397 -4.74 -4.26 20.59
N LEU A 398 -3.75 -4.69 19.80
CA LEU A 398 -2.44 -5.13 20.31
C LEU A 398 -1.70 -4.01 21.04
N MET A 399 -1.78 -2.77 20.55
CA MET A 399 -1.16 -1.62 21.21
C MET A 399 -1.85 -1.32 22.55
N GLU A 400 -3.18 -1.47 22.60
CA GLU A 400 -3.92 -1.36 23.86
C GLU A 400 -3.54 -2.46 24.85
N SER A 401 -3.40 -3.72 24.41
CA SER A 401 -2.92 -4.82 25.25
C SER A 401 -1.52 -4.57 25.80
N LEU A 402 -0.60 -4.01 24.99
CA LEU A 402 0.75 -3.63 25.42
C LEU A 402 0.71 -2.52 26.47
N LYS A 403 -0.09 -1.47 26.26
CA LYS A 403 -0.27 -0.39 27.25
C LYS A 403 -0.82 -0.95 28.56
N GLU A 404 -1.76 -1.88 28.50
CA GLU A 404 -2.31 -2.53 29.68
C GLU A 404 -1.26 -3.39 30.39
N ALA A 405 -0.44 -4.15 29.66
CA ALA A 405 0.65 -4.92 30.24
C ALA A 405 1.61 -4.02 31.05
N CYS A 406 1.94 -2.83 30.55
CA CYS A 406 2.74 -1.85 31.29
C CYS A 406 2.04 -1.40 32.59
N ARG A 407 0.74 -1.08 32.53
CA ARG A 407 -0.05 -0.68 33.71
C ARG A 407 -0.12 -1.78 34.76
N GLN A 408 -0.14 -3.04 34.33
CA GLN A 408 -0.08 -4.23 35.18
C GLN A 408 1.36 -4.55 35.68
N GLY A 409 2.32 -3.64 35.50
CA GLY A 409 3.67 -3.74 36.04
C GLY A 409 4.62 -4.65 35.24
N LYS A 410 4.25 -5.06 34.03
CA LYS A 410 5.09 -5.92 33.19
C LYS A 410 6.16 -5.09 32.48
N LYS A 411 7.35 -5.65 32.32
CA LYS A 411 8.43 -4.99 31.55
C LYS A 411 8.17 -5.17 30.06
N VAL A 412 7.64 -4.13 29.42
CA VAL A 412 7.35 -4.14 27.99
C VAL A 412 8.45 -3.40 27.24
N THR A 413 9.05 -4.06 26.24
CA THR A 413 10.04 -3.48 25.33
C THR A 413 9.53 -3.57 23.91
N VAL A 414 9.51 -2.44 23.20
CA VAL A 414 8.99 -2.39 21.82
C VAL A 414 9.98 -1.74 20.87
N TYR A 415 10.11 -2.29 19.67
CA TYR A 415 10.76 -1.61 18.54
C TYR A 415 9.68 -1.03 17.63
N VAL A 416 9.78 0.25 17.26
CA VAL A 416 8.84 0.90 16.33
C VAL A 416 9.59 1.33 15.07
N GLU A 417 9.23 0.76 13.93
CA GLU A 417 9.84 1.13 12.64
C GLU A 417 9.22 2.43 12.11
N ILE A 418 9.82 3.55 12.50
CA ILE A 418 9.36 4.88 12.10
C ILE A 418 9.50 5.09 10.57
N LYS A 419 10.42 4.39 9.89
CA LYS A 419 10.62 4.50 8.43
C LYS A 419 9.68 3.61 7.62
N ALA A 420 8.64 3.07 8.23
CA ALA A 420 7.60 2.34 7.54
C ALA A 420 6.76 3.30 6.69
N ARG A 421 6.80 3.12 5.37
CA ARG A 421 6.17 4.04 4.42
C ARG A 421 4.68 4.15 4.67
N PHE A 422 4.12 5.36 4.60
CA PHE A 422 2.69 5.67 4.71
C PHE A 422 2.02 5.40 6.08
N ASP A 423 2.77 4.94 7.07
CA ASP A 423 2.29 4.72 8.45
C ASP A 423 3.10 5.54 9.46
N GLU A 424 3.96 6.46 8.99
CA GLU A 424 4.93 7.17 9.82
C GLU A 424 4.25 7.91 10.99
N LEU A 425 3.17 8.64 10.71
CA LEU A 425 2.40 9.37 11.75
C LEU A 425 1.78 8.44 12.78
N ASN A 426 1.25 7.29 12.34
CA ASN A 426 0.63 6.32 13.25
C ASN A 426 1.68 5.69 14.16
N ASN A 427 2.83 5.29 13.59
CA ASN A 427 3.93 4.72 14.35
C ASN A 427 4.52 5.73 15.36
N MET A 428 4.65 7.00 14.96
CA MET A 428 5.06 8.09 15.85
C MET A 428 4.09 8.26 17.03
N ARG A 429 2.79 8.25 16.75
CA ARG A 429 1.75 8.31 17.78
C ARG A 429 1.85 7.12 18.73
N TRP A 430 1.95 5.90 18.20
CA TRP A 430 2.06 4.69 19.04
C TRP A 430 3.31 4.67 19.90
N MET A 431 4.45 5.10 19.36
CA MET A 431 5.68 5.26 20.13
C MET A 431 5.45 6.19 21.34
N SER A 432 4.83 7.36 21.12
CA SER A 432 4.54 8.31 22.19
C SER A 432 3.58 7.73 23.24
N GLU A 433 2.49 7.08 22.81
CA GLU A 433 1.51 6.47 23.71
C GLU A 433 2.10 5.32 24.53
N LEU A 434 2.94 4.47 23.92
CA LEU A 434 3.59 3.35 24.61
C LEU A 434 4.64 3.83 25.62
N LYS A 435 5.44 4.85 25.28
CA LYS A 435 6.36 5.50 26.24
C LYS A 435 5.61 6.03 27.45
N LYS A 436 4.49 6.76 27.22
CA LYS A 436 3.64 7.29 28.30
C LYS A 436 3.04 6.21 29.17
N ALA A 437 2.73 5.03 28.61
CA ALA A 437 2.23 3.89 29.37
C ALA A 437 3.33 3.17 30.19
N GLY A 438 4.61 3.47 29.96
CA GLY A 438 5.75 2.87 30.68
C GLY A 438 6.52 1.81 29.88
N ALA A 439 6.27 1.66 28.57
CA ALA A 439 7.05 0.76 27.74
C ALA A 439 8.44 1.36 27.44
N SER A 440 9.46 0.50 27.41
CA SER A 440 10.78 0.84 26.88
C SER A 440 10.72 0.77 25.36
N VAL A 441 10.89 1.92 24.69
CA VAL A 441 10.92 1.96 23.22
C VAL A 441 12.35 1.99 22.73
N VAL A 442 12.71 0.98 21.93
CA VAL A 442 14.01 0.83 21.30
C VAL A 442 14.22 1.92 20.25
N PRO A 443 15.36 2.65 20.27
CA PRO A 443 15.69 3.64 19.24
C PRO A 443 15.83 3.03 17.84
N ALA A 444 15.70 3.86 16.81
CA ALA A 444 15.93 3.41 15.43
C ALA A 444 17.40 3.03 15.19
N LEU A 445 17.63 1.90 14.52
CA LEU A 445 18.97 1.34 14.26
C LEU A 445 19.69 2.01 13.09
N GLY A 446 20.01 3.30 13.20
CA GLY A 446 20.81 4.01 12.19
C GLY A 446 20.21 3.87 10.78
N HIS A 447 20.89 3.17 9.87
CA HIS A 447 20.45 2.92 8.50
C HIS A 447 19.69 1.59 8.29
N PHE A 448 19.65 0.71 9.29
CA PHE A 448 18.91 -0.54 9.21
C PHE A 448 17.41 -0.30 9.35
N LYS A 449 16.62 -1.26 8.82
CA LYS A 449 15.18 -1.35 9.00
C LYS A 449 14.84 -2.69 9.61
N VAL A 450 14.02 -2.68 10.66
CA VAL A 450 13.55 -3.93 11.27
C VAL A 450 12.21 -4.29 10.66
N HIS A 451 12.20 -5.34 9.84
CA HIS A 451 11.00 -5.83 9.16
C HIS A 451 10.48 -7.15 9.75
N SER A 452 11.11 -7.68 10.80
CA SER A 452 10.65 -8.86 11.53
C SER A 452 9.33 -8.56 12.25
N LYS A 453 8.42 -9.54 12.31
CA LYS A 453 7.18 -9.44 13.09
C LYS A 453 7.19 -10.47 14.21
N VAL A 454 7.63 -9.99 15.35
CA VAL A 454 7.97 -10.83 16.49
C VAL A 454 7.27 -10.29 17.73
N THR A 455 6.67 -11.22 18.47
CA THR A 455 6.24 -11.01 19.85
C THR A 455 6.85 -12.10 20.71
N GLN A 456 7.41 -11.73 21.85
CA GLN A 456 7.87 -12.68 22.85
C GLN A 456 7.25 -12.32 24.20
N ILE A 457 6.64 -13.31 24.85
CA ILE A 457 6.03 -13.22 26.17
C ILE A 457 6.83 -14.14 27.09
N ILE A 458 7.48 -13.58 28.10
CA ILE A 458 8.25 -14.33 29.08
C ILE A 458 7.41 -14.47 30.35
N ARG A 459 7.08 -15.72 30.68
CA ARG A 459 6.22 -16.10 31.80
C ARG A 459 7.00 -16.96 32.79
N GLU A 460 6.84 -16.65 34.07
CA GLU A 460 7.45 -17.43 35.15
C GLU A 460 6.57 -18.64 35.47
N GLU A 461 7.10 -19.85 35.26
CA GLU A 461 6.41 -21.12 35.53
C GLU A 461 7.33 -22.09 36.26
N ASN A 462 6.84 -22.71 37.34
CA ASN A 462 7.58 -23.73 38.10
C ASN A 462 9.01 -23.31 38.52
N GLY A 463 9.22 -22.02 38.79
CA GLY A 463 10.52 -21.46 39.18
C GLY A 463 11.50 -21.21 38.03
N GLY A 464 11.06 -21.30 36.77
CA GLY A 464 11.84 -20.94 35.58
C GLY A 464 11.09 -20.00 34.63
N GLU A 465 11.80 -19.39 33.70
CA GLU A 465 11.20 -18.56 32.64
C GLU A 465 10.86 -19.44 31.43
N VAL A 466 9.63 -19.33 30.95
CA VAL A 466 9.15 -19.94 29.70
C VAL A 466 8.85 -18.84 28.70
N SER A 467 9.36 -19.01 27.48
CA SER A 467 9.13 -18.09 26.37
C SER A 467 7.97 -18.57 25.52
N TYR A 468 7.01 -17.68 25.24
CA TYR A 468 5.94 -17.89 24.29
C TYR A 468 6.08 -16.86 23.17
N LEU A 469 6.08 -17.32 21.92
CA LEU A 469 6.40 -16.51 20.76
C LEU A 469 5.22 -16.43 19.81
N HIS A 470 5.13 -15.29 19.12
CA HIS A 470 4.48 -15.18 17.83
C HIS A 470 5.49 -14.68 16.80
N LEU A 471 5.67 -15.43 15.71
CA LEU A 471 6.54 -15.08 14.58
C LEU A 471 5.69 -15.02 13.30
N GLY A 472 5.59 -13.83 12.70
CA GLY A 472 4.74 -13.60 11.53
C GLY A 472 5.51 -13.22 10.27
N THR A 473 4.98 -13.60 9.10
CA THR A 473 5.36 -13.01 7.81
C THR A 473 4.72 -11.63 7.61
N GLY A 474 3.51 -11.47 8.13
CA GLY A 474 2.65 -10.29 8.00
C GLY A 474 2.77 -9.27 9.13
N ASN A 475 2.29 -8.06 8.87
CA ASN A 475 2.25 -6.97 9.86
C ASN A 475 1.18 -7.21 10.93
N TYR A 476 1.37 -6.64 12.12
CA TYR A 476 0.39 -6.59 13.21
C TYR A 476 -0.73 -5.54 12.96
N HIS A 477 -1.33 -5.56 11.76
CA HIS A 477 -2.36 -4.63 11.35
C HIS A 477 -3.68 -5.38 11.06
N PRO A 478 -4.73 -5.24 11.90
CA PRO A 478 -5.94 -6.05 11.82
C PRO A 478 -6.67 -6.00 10.47
N LYS A 479 -6.72 -4.83 9.82
CA LYS A 479 -7.36 -4.70 8.49
C LYS A 479 -6.60 -5.44 7.39
N THR A 480 -5.26 -5.33 7.35
CA THR A 480 -4.46 -6.00 6.33
C THR A 480 -4.41 -7.51 6.57
N ALA A 481 -4.49 -7.97 7.83
CA ALA A 481 -4.58 -9.40 8.14
C ALA A 481 -5.80 -10.09 7.50
N ARG A 482 -6.84 -9.34 7.09
CA ARG A 482 -8.00 -9.87 6.34
C ARG A 482 -7.83 -9.84 4.82
N GLN A 483 -6.77 -9.22 4.33
CA GLN A 483 -6.54 -8.98 2.90
C GLN A 483 -5.28 -9.68 2.37
N TYR A 484 -4.28 -9.87 3.23
CA TYR A 484 -3.01 -10.50 2.89
C TYR A 484 -2.99 -11.95 3.35
N THR A 485 -2.35 -12.79 2.56
CA THR A 485 -2.04 -14.16 2.93
C THR A 485 -0.73 -14.20 3.70
N ASP A 486 -0.79 -14.49 4.99
CA ASP A 486 0.35 -14.46 5.90
C ASP A 486 0.37 -15.67 6.81
N LEU A 487 1.57 -16.09 7.22
CA LEU A 487 1.76 -17.16 8.20
C LEU A 487 2.15 -16.57 9.55
N GLY A 488 1.59 -17.11 10.63
CA GLY A 488 1.90 -16.78 12.01
C GLY A 488 2.18 -18.03 12.83
N LEU A 489 3.42 -18.19 13.30
CA LEU A 489 3.81 -19.30 14.17
C LEU A 489 3.67 -18.89 15.63
N LEU A 490 2.81 -19.59 16.37
CA LEU A 490 2.76 -19.56 17.83
C LEU A 490 3.52 -20.76 18.38
N THR A 491 4.51 -20.52 19.24
CA THR A 491 5.36 -21.60 19.79
C THR A 491 5.84 -21.26 21.20
N SER A 492 6.29 -22.28 21.91
CA SER A 492 7.02 -22.17 23.17
C SER A 492 8.41 -22.81 23.11
N ASP A 493 8.96 -22.92 21.89
CA ASP A 493 10.29 -23.48 21.66
C ASP A 493 11.36 -22.64 22.37
N ALA A 494 12.19 -23.30 23.18
CA ALA A 494 13.17 -22.64 24.02
C ALA A 494 14.34 -22.07 23.21
N THR A 495 14.72 -22.71 22.11
CA THR A 495 15.82 -22.27 21.23
C THR A 495 15.42 -20.99 20.52
N LEU A 496 14.24 -20.98 19.88
CA LEU A 496 13.68 -19.76 19.28
C LEU A 496 13.49 -18.67 20.34
N GLY A 497 13.06 -19.03 21.55
CA GLY A 497 12.93 -18.08 22.66
C GLY A 497 14.25 -17.39 22.98
N SER A 498 15.34 -18.16 23.06
CA SER A 498 16.69 -17.62 23.30
C SER A 498 17.14 -16.71 22.15
N ASP A 499 16.94 -17.11 20.90
CA ASP A 499 17.32 -16.32 19.72
C ASP A 499 16.61 -14.98 19.66
N ILE A 500 15.32 -14.96 19.99
CA ILE A 500 14.53 -13.72 20.01
C ILE A 500 14.94 -12.80 21.16
N SER A 501 15.26 -13.35 22.33
CA SER A 501 15.84 -12.56 23.43
C SER A 501 17.16 -11.90 22.99
N ALA A 502 18.06 -12.67 22.37
CA ALA A 502 19.34 -12.16 21.86
C ALA A 502 19.14 -11.11 20.76
N PHE A 503 18.15 -11.29 19.88
CA PHE A 503 17.76 -10.29 18.89
C PHE A 503 17.34 -8.98 19.56
N PHE A 504 16.44 -9.01 20.54
CA PHE A 504 15.99 -7.80 21.24
C PHE A 504 17.11 -7.14 22.03
N GLU A 505 17.99 -7.91 22.66
CA GLU A 505 19.19 -7.38 23.32
C GLU A 505 20.12 -6.68 22.33
N THR A 506 20.30 -7.25 21.14
CA THR A 506 21.17 -6.69 20.11
C THR A 506 20.63 -5.37 19.57
N ILE A 507 19.33 -5.30 19.28
CA ILE A 507 18.73 -4.06 18.75
C ILE A 507 18.53 -2.97 19.81
N SER A 508 18.60 -3.33 21.10
CA SER A 508 18.46 -2.38 22.21
C SER A 508 19.78 -1.77 22.68
N ARG A 509 20.92 -2.25 22.16
CA ARG A 509 22.25 -1.66 22.36
C ARG A 509 22.47 -0.56 21.34
#